data_AF-A0A7J9Q763-F1
#
_entry.id   AF-A0A7J9Q763-F1
#
_cell.length_a   1.000
_cell.length_b   1.000
_cell.length_c   1.000
_cell.angle_alpha   90.00
_cell.angle_beta   90.00
_cell.angle_gamma   90.00
#
_symmetry.space_group_name_H-M   'P 1'
#
loop_
_entity.id
_entity.type
_entity.pdbx_description
1 polymer ?
#
loop_
_entity_poly.entity_id
_entity_poly.type
_entity_poly.pdbx_seq_one_letter_code
_entity_poly.pdbx_strand_id
1 'polypeptide(L)'
;MKSKRGQGLPMNTIVIAAIVLIVLVVLIMIFTGNMGGWTKNVDEAQQSFEDSCLNKGGRLVKEENLPDNPSLIPASDDNPEGGLFCLK
;
A
#
# COMPACT_ATOMS: atom_id res chain seq x y z
N MET A 1 48.14 -39.59 -3.53
CA MET A 1 48.41 -38.14 -3.40
C MET A 1 47.09 -37.43 -3.14
N LYS A 2 46.91 -36.88 -1.94
CA LYS A 2 45.63 -36.38 -1.43
C LYS A 2 45.42 -34.95 -1.93
N SER A 3 44.58 -34.77 -2.96
CA SER A 3 44.20 -33.44 -3.46
C SER A 3 43.53 -32.65 -2.33
N LYS A 4 44.18 -31.58 -1.87
CA LYS A 4 43.57 -30.60 -0.96
C LYS A 4 42.60 -29.77 -1.77
N ARG A 5 41.36 -30.25 -1.92
CA ARG A 5 40.22 -29.50 -2.50
C ARG A 5 39.65 -28.50 -1.50
N GLY A 6 40.52 -27.65 -0.94
CA GLY A 6 40.12 -26.48 -0.18
C GLY A 6 40.30 -25.26 -1.08
N GLN A 7 39.56 -25.18 -2.18
CA GLN A 7 39.46 -23.95 -2.94
C GLN A 7 38.55 -23.03 -2.13
N GLY A 8 39.15 -22.26 -1.21
CA GLY A 8 38.45 -21.20 -0.50
C GLY A 8 37.76 -20.31 -1.54
N LEU A 9 36.53 -19.85 -1.25
CA LEU A 9 35.84 -18.96 -2.16
C LEU A 9 36.80 -17.81 -2.52
N PRO A 10 36.91 -17.45 -3.82
CA PRO A 10 37.80 -16.39 -4.24
C PRO A 10 37.53 -15.13 -3.42
N MET A 11 38.58 -14.44 -2.95
CA MET A 11 38.44 -13.18 -2.19
C MET A 11 37.50 -12.21 -2.91
N ASN A 12 37.61 -12.14 -4.24
CA ASN A 12 36.74 -11.32 -5.09
C ASN A 12 35.26 -11.66 -4.92
N THR A 13 34.90 -12.93 -4.78
CA THR A 13 33.51 -13.38 -4.59
C THR A 13 32.96 -12.91 -3.25
N ILE A 14 33.77 -12.92 -2.20
CA ILE A 14 33.38 -12.41 -0.87
C ILE A 14 33.13 -10.90 -0.94
N VAL A 15 34.01 -10.15 -1.60
CA VAL A 15 33.86 -8.70 -1.77
C VAL A 15 32.60 -8.36 -2.57
N ILE A 16 32.35 -9.06 -3.68
CA ILE A 16 31.15 -8.85 -4.50
C ILE A 16 29.88 -9.17 -3.69
N ALA A 17 29.87 -10.26 -2.92
CA ALA A 17 28.72 -10.64 -2.10
C ALA A 17 28.39 -9.55 -1.06
N ALA A 18 29.40 -8.95 -0.42
CA ALA A 18 29.20 -7.86 0.53
C ALA A 18 28.58 -6.61 -0.13
N ILE A 19 29.07 -6.23 -1.31
CA ILE A 19 28.54 -5.08 -2.07
C ILE A 19 27.07 -5.31 -2.44
N VAL A 20 26.74 -6.51 -2.95
CA VAL A 20 25.36 -6.86 -3.31
C VAL A 20 24.44 -6.80 -2.10
N LEU A 21 24.89 -7.26 -0.94
CA LEU A 21 24.09 -7.23 0.28
C LEU A 21 23.78 -5.78 0.70
N ILE A 22 24.78 -4.88 0.63
CA ILE A 22 24.59 -3.45 0.96
C ILE A 22 23.58 -2.82 0.00
N VAL A 23 23.71 -3.05 -1.31
CA VAL A 23 22.79 -2.52 -2.31
C VAL A 23 21.37 -3.04 -2.06
N LEU A 24 21.21 -4.32 -1.74
CA LEU A 24 19.91 -4.90 -1.43
C LEU A 24 19.24 -4.22 -0.23
N VAL A 25 19.99 -3.99 0.86
CA VAL A 25 19.47 -3.30 2.05
C VAL A 25 19.03 -1.87 1.71
N VAL A 26 19.83 -1.14 0.94
CA VAL A 26 19.49 0.23 0.52
C VAL A 26 18.22 0.25 -0.33
N LEU A 27 18.07 -0.68 -1.28
CA LEU A 27 16.86 -0.79 -2.08
C LEU A 27 15.64 -1.06 -1.20
N ILE A 28 15.71 -2.03 -0.28
CA ILE A 28 14.61 -2.34 0.63
C ILE A 28 14.24 -1.11 1.47
N MET A 29 15.21 -0.35 1.97
CA MET A 29 14.92 0.87 2.76
C MET A 29 14.17 1.92 1.95
N ILE A 30 14.58 2.17 0.70
CA ILE A 30 13.91 3.14 -0.18
C ILE A 30 12.52 2.65 -0.57
N PHE A 31 12.40 1.39 -0.99
CA PHE A 31 11.11 0.80 -1.36
C PHE A 31 10.13 0.75 -0.19
N THR A 32 10.59 0.38 1.01
CA THR A 32 9.76 0.36 2.23
C THR A 32 9.34 1.77 2.63
N GLY A 33 10.26 2.75 2.55
CA GLY A 33 9.97 4.15 2.85
C GLY A 33 8.95 4.76 1.88
N ASN A 34 9.04 4.44 0.58
CA ASN A 34 8.13 4.96 -0.44
C ASN A 34 6.75 4.27 -0.41
N MET A 35 6.69 2.95 -0.17
CA MET A 35 5.41 2.22 -0.04
C MET A 35 4.57 2.72 1.13
N GLY A 36 5.18 3.06 2.27
CA GLY A 36 4.46 3.59 3.43
C GLY A 36 3.84 4.99 3.22
N GLY A 37 4.27 5.73 2.19
CA GLY A 37 3.63 6.97 1.77
C GLY A 37 2.39 6.73 0.90
N TRP A 38 2.40 5.69 0.06
CA TRP A 38 1.32 5.41 -0.86
C TRP A 38 0.07 4.87 -0.17
N THR A 39 0.21 4.02 0.86
CA THR A 39 -0.93 3.51 1.62
C THR A 39 -1.71 4.61 2.34
N LYS A 40 -1.01 5.63 2.85
CA LYS A 40 -1.64 6.76 3.56
C LYS A 40 -2.57 7.59 2.67
N ASN A 41 -2.20 7.80 1.41
CA ASN A 41 -3.04 8.57 0.48
C ASN A 41 -4.36 7.85 0.18
N VAL A 42 -4.39 6.51 0.21
CA VAL A 42 -5.62 5.73 0.00
C VAL A 42 -6.54 5.83 1.22
N ASP A 43 -5.98 5.76 2.43
CA ASP A 43 -6.74 5.91 3.68
C ASP A 43 -7.32 7.33 3.82
N GLU A 44 -6.55 8.36 3.45
CA GLU A 44 -6.99 9.77 3.48
C GLU A 44 -8.14 10.05 2.50
N ALA A 45 -8.14 9.43 1.32
CA ALA A 45 -9.23 9.56 0.36
C ALA A 45 -10.53 8.93 0.89
N GLN A 46 -10.44 7.77 1.53
CA GLN A 46 -11.60 7.12 2.14
C GLN A 46 -12.16 7.94 3.31
N GLN A 47 -11.28 8.48 4.16
CA GLN A 47 -11.68 9.32 5.28
C GLN A 47 -12.34 10.63 4.83
N SER A 48 -11.82 11.24 3.77
CA SER A 48 -12.39 12.47 3.18
C SER A 48 -13.82 12.28 2.64
N PHE A 49 -14.10 11.12 2.04
CA PHE A 49 -15.43 10.75 1.59
C PHE A 49 -16.40 10.54 2.76
N GLU A 50 -15.94 9.82 3.81
CA GLU A 50 -16.71 9.57 5.02
C GLU A 50 -17.09 10.87 5.74
N ASP A 51 -16.13 11.74 5.98
CA ASP A 51 -16.37 13.04 6.62
C ASP A 51 -17.32 13.91 5.80
N SER A 52 -17.17 13.94 4.47
CA SER A 52 -18.04 14.74 3.60
C SER A 52 -19.48 14.21 3.58
N CYS A 53 -19.67 12.90 3.66
CA CYS A 53 -20.99 12.29 3.77
C CYS A 53 -21.66 12.62 5.11
N LEU A 54 -20.93 12.47 6.22
CA LEU A 54 -21.43 12.73 7.56
C LEU A 54 -21.76 14.22 7.77
N ASN A 55 -20.93 15.13 7.25
CA ASN A 55 -21.20 16.58 7.31
C ASN A 55 -22.45 17.00 6.53
N LYS A 56 -22.85 16.26 5.50
CA LYS A 56 -24.11 16.47 4.75
C LYS A 56 -25.32 15.84 5.43
N GLY A 57 -25.13 15.20 6.58
CA GLY A 57 -26.16 14.48 7.34
C GLY A 57 -26.56 13.15 6.69
N GLY A 58 -25.68 12.56 5.89
CA GLY A 58 -25.90 11.26 5.27
C GLY A 58 -25.42 10.09 6.12
N ARG A 59 -25.66 8.87 5.63
CA ARG A 59 -25.10 7.63 6.18
C ARG A 59 -24.32 6.87 5.11
N LEU A 60 -23.21 6.27 5.53
CA LEU A 60 -22.41 5.38 4.69
C LEU A 60 -23.00 3.99 4.68
N VAL A 61 -23.20 3.44 3.49
CA VAL A 61 -23.74 2.10 3.27
C VAL A 61 -22.95 1.40 2.16
N LYS A 62 -22.60 0.14 2.37
CA LYS A 62 -21.95 -0.67 1.34
C LYS A 62 -22.95 -1.11 0.27
N GLU A 63 -22.47 -1.39 -0.94
CA GLU A 63 -23.29 -1.87 -2.07
C GLU A 63 -24.21 -3.04 -1.69
N GLU A 64 -23.72 -3.98 -0.86
CA GLU A 64 -24.48 -5.15 -0.40
C GLU A 64 -25.71 -4.81 0.46
N ASN A 65 -25.77 -3.59 1.03
CA ASN A 65 -26.84 -3.09 1.88
C ASN A 65 -27.61 -1.93 1.23
N LEU A 66 -27.44 -1.72 -0.07
CA LEU A 66 -28.06 -0.59 -0.76
C LEU A 66 -29.57 -0.83 -0.93
N PRO A 67 -30.45 0.12 -0.53
CA PRO A 67 -31.88 -0.01 -0.74
C PRO A 67 -32.24 0.03 -2.23
N ASP A 68 -33.33 -0.61 -2.64
CA ASP A 68 -33.77 -0.72 -4.05
C ASP A 68 -34.01 0.64 -4.74
N ASN A 69 -34.26 1.71 -3.97
CA ASN A 69 -34.38 3.08 -4.46
C ASN A 69 -33.52 4.02 -3.59
N PRO A 70 -32.20 4.10 -3.83
CA PRO A 70 -31.29 4.86 -2.99
C PRO A 70 -31.41 6.36 -3.26
N SER A 71 -31.58 7.14 -2.19
CA SER A 71 -31.48 8.60 -2.22
C SER A 71 -30.01 9.00 -2.01
N LEU A 72 -29.22 8.97 -3.09
CA LEU A 72 -27.78 9.23 -3.02
C LEU A 72 -27.49 10.72 -2.79
N ILE A 73 -26.57 11.02 -1.87
CA ILE A 73 -25.99 12.34 -1.70
C ILE A 73 -24.61 12.34 -2.36
N PRO A 74 -24.27 13.33 -3.20
CA PRO A 74 -22.90 13.51 -3.65
C PRO A 74 -22.03 13.92 -2.46
N ALA A 75 -21.21 13.00 -1.95
CA ALA A 75 -20.31 13.23 -0.83
C ALA A 75 -18.92 13.71 -1.28
N SER A 76 -18.37 13.17 -2.36
CA SER A 76 -17.11 13.61 -3.01
C SER A 76 -17.11 13.19 -4.48
N ASP A 77 -16.28 13.84 -5.31
CA ASP A 77 -16.06 13.44 -6.72
C ASP A 77 -15.28 12.11 -6.80
N ASP A 78 -14.49 11.81 -5.77
CA ASP A 78 -13.75 10.55 -5.61
C ASP A 78 -14.56 9.58 -4.74
N ASN A 79 -15.20 8.59 -5.37
CA ASN A 79 -15.81 7.48 -4.65
C ASN A 79 -14.71 6.47 -4.26
N PRO A 80 -14.54 6.10 -2.98
CA PRO A 80 -13.56 5.11 -2.59
C PRO A 80 -13.80 3.77 -3.31
N GLU A 81 -12.72 3.15 -3.78
CA GLU A 81 -12.74 1.82 -4.41
C GLU A 81 -13.12 0.77 -3.36
N GLY A 82 -14.42 0.57 -3.16
CA GLY A 82 -14.98 -0.31 -2.13
C GLY A 82 -16.51 -0.32 -2.06
N GLY A 83 -17.19 0.37 -2.99
CA GLY A 83 -18.65 0.37 -3.08
C GLY A 83 -19.33 0.99 -1.85
N LEU A 84 -18.71 2.00 -1.24
CA LEU A 84 -19.36 2.80 -0.20
C LEU A 84 -20.23 3.88 -0.86
N PHE A 85 -21.48 3.98 -0.44
CA PHE A 85 -22.43 4.96 -0.92
C PHE A 85 -22.88 5.85 0.23
N CYS A 86 -23.04 7.15 -0.06
CA CYS A 86 -23.60 8.10 0.87
C CYS A 86 -25.10 8.27 0.60
N LEU A 87 -25.93 7.88 1.56
CA LEU A 87 -27.40 7.99 1.49
C LEU A 87 -27.89 9.14 2.36
N LYS A 88 -29.02 9.74 1.98
CA LYS A 88 -29.75 10.72 2.81
C LYS A 88 -30.66 10.07 3.83
#